data_AF-A0A6J1BR80-F1
#
_entry.id   AF-A0A6J1BR80-F1
#
_cell.length_a   1.000
_cell.length_b   1.000
_cell.length_c   1.000
_cell.angle_alpha   90.00
_cell.angle_beta   90.00
_cell.angle_gamma   90.00
#
_symmetry.space_group_name_H-M   'P 1'
#
loop_
_entity.id
_entity.type
_entity.pdbx_description
1 polymer ?
#
loop_
_entity_poly.entity_id
_entity_poly.type
_entity_poly.pdbx_seq_one_letter_code
_entity_poly.pdbx_strand_id
1 'polypeptide(L)'
;MEKAEGTEEAGKSPSLLPPPPTMPPNVKPESMKPPKYSIVSRRGVGVRGRHISLLTNHFKVSVNAADAVFYQYTVTISSEDNRAVESKGIGRKLLDKLYQTYSSELAGKRFAYDGEKSLYTVGPLPQKKFDFTIVLEESFAKRYIVLHFSDFWILNMLESSY
;
A
#
# COMPACT_ATOMS: atom_id res chain seq x y z
N MET A 1 73.21 10.59 10.96
CA MET A 1 71.96 11.23 10.50
C MET A 1 70.83 10.55 11.24
N GLU A 2 70.38 11.16 12.33
CA GLU A 2 69.09 10.88 12.96
C GLU A 2 68.86 12.00 13.98
N LYS A 3 67.77 12.76 13.83
CA LYS A 3 67.16 13.45 14.97
C LYS A 3 65.69 13.76 14.71
N ALA A 4 64.93 13.52 15.76
CA ALA A 4 63.49 13.58 15.91
C ALA A 4 62.85 14.94 15.57
N GLU A 5 61.59 14.87 15.15
CA GLU A 5 60.66 15.98 14.98
C GLU A 5 59.64 15.93 16.12
N GLY A 6 59.43 17.07 16.78
CA GLY A 6 58.48 17.26 17.85
C GLY A 6 58.10 18.74 17.99
N THR A 7 56.83 19.01 17.67
CA THR A 7 55.87 19.79 18.47
C THR A 7 55.83 21.34 18.39
N GLU A 8 54.58 21.83 18.21
CA GLU A 8 53.99 23.14 18.58
C GLU A 8 54.34 24.38 17.70
N GLU A 9 53.45 25.33 17.40
CA GLU A 9 52.23 25.82 18.08
C GLU A 9 51.36 26.68 17.13
N ALA A 10 50.08 26.78 17.50
CA ALA A 10 49.13 27.90 17.32
C ALA A 10 48.76 28.48 15.93
N GLY A 11 47.49 28.25 15.59
CA GLY A 11 46.50 29.33 15.70
C GLY A 11 46.12 30.07 14.41
N LYS A 12 45.02 29.64 13.77
CA LYS A 12 44.09 30.58 13.11
C LYS A 12 42.70 29.98 12.94
N SER A 13 41.74 30.60 13.64
CA SER A 13 40.30 30.40 13.49
C SER A 13 39.82 30.74 12.08
N PRO A 14 38.82 30.05 11.52
CA PRO A 14 38.24 30.43 10.24
C PRO A 14 37.27 31.61 10.43
N SER A 15 37.53 32.68 9.70
CA SER A 15 36.69 33.88 9.60
C SER A 15 35.29 33.53 9.08
N LEU A 16 34.25 33.97 9.79
CA LEU A 16 32.84 33.87 9.39
C LEU A 16 32.58 34.63 8.08
N LEU A 17 31.83 34.00 7.18
CA LEU A 17 31.35 34.63 5.94
C LEU A 17 30.40 35.80 6.25
N PRO A 18 30.40 36.88 5.46
CA PRO A 18 29.47 37.99 5.67
C PRO A 18 28.01 37.56 5.46
N PRO A 19 27.04 38.18 6.17
CA PRO A 19 25.64 37.83 6.05
C PRO A 19 25.10 38.16 4.64
N PRO A 20 24.13 37.38 4.13
CA PRO A 20 23.57 37.59 2.80
C PRO A 20 22.83 38.94 2.69
N PRO A 21 22.81 39.57 1.51
CA PRO A 21 22.15 40.85 1.29
C PRO A 21 20.65 40.78 1.57
N THR A 22 20.12 41.80 2.24
CA THR A 22 18.71 41.94 2.60
C THR A 22 17.87 42.18 1.34
N MET A 23 16.92 41.29 1.03
CA MET A 23 16.00 41.45 -0.10
C MET A 23 15.10 42.69 0.09
N PRO A 24 14.75 43.44 -0.99
CA PRO A 24 13.85 44.59 -0.88
C PRO A 24 12.41 44.17 -0.50
N PRO A 25 11.66 45.01 0.25
CA PRO A 25 10.42 44.61 0.93
C PRO A 25 9.18 44.59 0.03
N ASN A 26 9.31 44.33 -1.28
CA ASN A 26 8.16 44.36 -2.18
C ASN A 26 8.24 43.32 -3.31
N VAL A 27 8.33 42.04 -2.94
CA VAL A 27 7.99 40.94 -3.85
C VAL A 27 6.74 40.26 -3.28
N LYS A 28 5.59 40.64 -3.81
CA LYS A 28 4.33 39.95 -3.53
C LYS A 28 4.47 38.52 -4.09
N PRO A 29 4.27 37.45 -3.32
CA PRO A 29 4.33 36.11 -3.88
C PRO A 29 3.27 35.99 -4.96
N GLU A 30 3.68 35.81 -6.22
CA GLU A 30 2.76 35.35 -7.24
C GLU A 30 2.27 33.97 -6.77
N SER A 31 1.01 33.93 -6.36
CA SER A 31 0.27 32.69 -6.13
C SER A 31 0.19 31.97 -7.48
N MET A 32 1.20 31.16 -7.79
CA MET A 32 1.13 30.15 -8.85
C MET A 32 0.08 29.13 -8.41
N LYS A 33 -1.19 29.37 -8.76
CA LYS A 33 -2.23 28.37 -8.58
C LYS A 33 -1.77 27.13 -9.36
N PRO A 34 -1.72 25.95 -8.75
CA PRO A 34 -1.26 24.75 -9.43
C PRO A 34 -2.17 24.51 -10.65
N PRO A 35 -1.59 24.10 -11.79
CA PRO A 35 -2.37 23.80 -13.00
C PRO A 35 -3.47 22.78 -12.69
N LYS A 36 -4.70 23.11 -13.08
CA LYS A 36 -5.87 22.24 -12.88
C LYS A 36 -5.84 21.14 -13.94
N TYR A 37 -5.16 20.05 -13.65
CA TYR A 37 -5.21 18.85 -14.47
C TYR A 37 -6.56 18.17 -14.30
N SER A 38 -7.29 17.98 -15.41
CA SER A 38 -8.51 17.19 -15.45
C SER A 38 -8.44 16.23 -16.62
N ILE A 39 -8.96 15.01 -16.42
CA ILE A 39 -9.07 14.03 -17.49
C ILE A 39 -10.12 14.56 -18.48
N VAL A 40 -9.71 14.82 -19.72
CA VAL A 40 -10.63 15.28 -20.77
C VAL A 40 -11.44 14.09 -21.26
N SER A 41 -12.77 14.21 -21.25
CA SER A 41 -13.66 13.17 -21.77
C SER A 41 -13.48 12.97 -23.28
N ARG A 42 -13.56 11.71 -23.73
CA ARG A 42 -13.53 11.36 -25.16
C ARG A 42 -14.72 12.04 -25.86
N ARG A 43 -14.45 12.85 -26.90
CA ARG A 43 -15.48 13.60 -27.64
C ARG A 43 -16.34 12.75 -28.60
N GLY A 44 -15.93 11.51 -28.89
CA GLY A 44 -16.67 10.59 -29.77
C GLY A 44 -15.83 9.40 -30.25
N VAL A 45 -16.39 8.65 -31.20
CA VAL A 45 -15.76 7.50 -31.86
C VAL A 45 -15.39 7.88 -33.30
N GLY A 46 -14.26 7.38 -33.81
CA GLY A 46 -13.84 7.64 -35.20
C GLY A 46 -14.77 6.97 -36.21
N VAL A 47 -15.07 7.67 -37.32
CA VAL A 47 -16.06 7.23 -38.33
C VAL A 47 -15.48 7.01 -39.73
N ARG A 48 -14.22 7.39 -39.96
CA ARG A 48 -13.57 7.27 -41.28
C ARG A 48 -12.84 5.93 -41.39
N GLY A 49 -12.89 5.33 -42.58
CA GLY A 49 -12.15 4.11 -42.91
C GLY A 49 -13.07 2.92 -43.20
N ARG A 50 -12.49 1.82 -43.66
CA ARG A 50 -13.20 0.57 -43.90
C ARG A 50 -13.31 -0.22 -42.59
N HIS A 51 -14.52 -0.65 -42.25
CA HIS A 51 -14.72 -1.51 -41.09
C HIS A 51 -14.15 -2.91 -41.32
N ILE A 52 -13.49 -3.44 -40.29
CA ILE A 52 -12.94 -4.80 -40.26
C ILE A 52 -13.34 -5.45 -38.93
N SER A 53 -13.52 -6.77 -38.94
CA SER A 53 -13.77 -7.53 -37.71
C SER A 53 -12.44 -7.86 -37.04
N LEU A 54 -12.32 -7.57 -35.75
CA LEU A 54 -11.14 -7.87 -34.95
C LEU A 54 -11.52 -8.80 -33.80
N LEU A 55 -10.63 -9.75 -33.52
CA LEU A 55 -10.65 -10.50 -32.27
C LEU A 55 -9.65 -9.86 -31.31
N THR A 56 -9.97 -9.88 -30.03
CA THR A 56 -9.10 -9.32 -28.99
C THR A 56 -8.99 -10.31 -27.84
N ASN A 57 -7.95 -10.16 -27.03
CA ASN A 57 -7.76 -10.94 -25.82
C ASN A 57 -8.58 -10.35 -24.64
N HIS A 58 -9.77 -9.82 -24.93
CA HIS A 58 -10.70 -9.31 -23.91
C HIS A 58 -11.88 -10.26 -23.76
N PHE A 59 -12.00 -10.84 -22.57
CA PHE A 59 -13.12 -11.68 -22.21
C PHE A 59 -14.18 -10.84 -21.50
N LYS A 60 -15.43 -10.92 -21.96
CA LYS A 60 -16.55 -10.25 -21.30
C LYS A 60 -16.82 -10.93 -19.96
N VAL A 61 -16.56 -10.22 -18.87
CA VAL A 61 -16.87 -10.66 -17.50
C VAL A 61 -18.06 -9.86 -16.99
N SER A 62 -19.10 -10.54 -16.49
CA SER A 62 -20.24 -9.93 -15.82
C SER A 62 -20.35 -10.48 -14.40
N VAL A 63 -20.43 -9.58 -13.42
CA VAL A 63 -20.61 -9.94 -12.01
C VAL A 63 -22.10 -9.82 -11.67
N ASN A 64 -22.79 -10.96 -11.54
CA ASN A 64 -24.19 -11.01 -11.09
C ASN A 64 -24.25 -10.99 -9.56
N ALA A 65 -23.95 -9.85 -8.96
CA ALA A 65 -23.94 -9.70 -7.51
C ALA A 65 -24.39 -8.28 -7.13
N ALA A 66 -25.61 -7.91 -7.54
CA ALA A 66 -26.14 -6.55 -7.37
C ALA A 66 -26.13 -6.06 -5.91
N ASP A 67 -26.30 -6.97 -4.95
CA ASP A 67 -26.36 -6.66 -3.52
C ASP A 67 -25.10 -7.12 -2.76
N ALA A 68 -24.05 -7.57 -3.46
CA ALA A 68 -22.84 -8.03 -2.80
C ALA A 68 -21.99 -6.85 -2.34
N VAL A 69 -21.93 -6.68 -1.01
CA VAL A 69 -21.04 -5.71 -0.38
C VAL A 69 -19.70 -6.38 -0.08
N PHE A 70 -18.62 -5.79 -0.59
CA PHE A 70 -17.26 -6.23 -0.31
C PHE A 70 -16.71 -5.51 0.92
N TYR A 71 -16.06 -6.27 1.79
CA TYR A 71 -15.43 -5.76 3.00
C TYR A 71 -13.92 -5.94 2.89
N GLN A 72 -13.17 -4.92 3.30
CA GLN A 72 -11.71 -4.95 3.30
C GLN A 72 -11.17 -5.00 4.73
N TYR A 73 -10.19 -5.88 4.93
CA TYR A 73 -9.47 -6.07 6.17
C TYR A 73 -7.98 -5.86 5.93
N THR A 74 -7.32 -5.25 6.90
CA THR A 74 -5.86 -5.15 6.95
C THR A 74 -5.31 -6.42 7.61
N VAL A 75 -4.40 -7.10 6.93
CA VAL A 75 -3.70 -8.29 7.41
C VAL A 75 -2.33 -7.87 7.92
N THR A 76 -1.96 -8.34 9.11
CA THR A 76 -0.60 -8.23 9.64
C THR A 76 -0.10 -9.63 9.98
N ILE A 77 1.08 -9.99 9.46
CA ILE A 77 1.70 -11.30 9.67
C ILE A 77 3.04 -11.10 10.38
N SER A 78 3.17 -11.63 11.59
CA SER A 78 4.40 -11.59 12.38
C SER A 78 4.92 -12.99 12.70
N SER A 79 6.24 -13.11 12.85
CA SER A 79 6.88 -14.30 13.41
C SER A 79 6.80 -14.33 14.94
N GLU A 80 7.18 -15.46 15.52
CA GLU A 80 7.48 -15.57 16.96
C GLU A 80 8.45 -14.50 17.46
N ASP A 81 9.46 -14.15 16.65
CA ASP A 81 10.42 -13.08 16.96
C ASP A 81 9.89 -11.64 16.74
N ASN A 82 8.57 -11.47 16.58
CA ASN A 82 7.91 -10.20 16.23
C ASN A 82 8.40 -9.56 14.91
N ARG A 83 9.14 -10.29 14.07
CA ARG A 83 9.57 -9.81 12.76
C ARG A 83 8.43 -9.95 11.75
N ALA A 84 8.22 -8.91 10.96
CA ALA A 84 7.28 -8.93 9.84
C ALA A 84 7.72 -9.95 8.79
N VAL A 85 6.76 -10.67 8.21
CA VAL A 85 7.03 -11.62 7.12
C VAL A 85 6.87 -10.89 5.79
N GLU A 86 7.98 -10.52 5.16
CA GLU A 86 7.95 -9.78 3.88
C GLU A 86 7.81 -10.66 2.63
N SER A 87 7.70 -11.98 2.82
CA SER A 87 7.54 -12.93 1.72
C SER A 87 6.07 -13.06 1.30
N LYS A 88 5.72 -12.45 0.16
CA LYS A 88 4.37 -12.51 -0.44
C LYS A 88 3.87 -13.94 -0.67
N GLY A 89 4.78 -14.86 -1.05
CA GLY A 89 4.46 -16.26 -1.27
C GLY A 89 4.09 -17.00 0.02
N ILE A 90 4.82 -16.73 1.12
CA ILE A 90 4.52 -17.33 2.43
C ILE A 90 3.20 -16.80 2.98
N GLY A 91 2.91 -15.50 2.79
CA GLY A 91 1.64 -14.92 3.21
C GLY A 91 0.43 -15.65 2.60
N ARG A 92 0.47 -15.95 1.29
CA ARG A 92 -0.63 -16.70 0.63
C ARG A 92 -0.80 -18.11 1.22
N LYS A 93 0.30 -18.86 1.39
CA LYS A 93 0.26 -20.19 2.02
C LYS A 93 -0.31 -20.15 3.45
N LEU A 94 0.06 -19.12 4.22
CA LEU A 94 -0.44 -18.92 5.57
C LEU A 94 -1.94 -18.65 5.60
N LEU A 95 -2.44 -17.78 4.72
CA LEU A 95 -3.86 -17.48 4.61
C LEU A 95 -4.67 -18.67 4.08
N ASP A 96 -4.11 -19.47 3.16
CA ASP A 96 -4.73 -20.71 2.73
C ASP A 96 -4.90 -21.69 3.90
N LYS A 97 -3.85 -21.85 4.72
CA LYS A 97 -3.92 -22.66 5.95
C LYS A 97 -4.87 -22.07 6.98
N LEU A 98 -4.94 -20.75 7.10
CA LEU A 98 -5.88 -20.04 7.97
C LEU A 98 -7.31 -20.41 7.62
N TYR A 99 -7.65 -20.37 6.33
CA TYR A 99 -8.98 -20.74 5.87
C TYR A 99 -9.28 -22.21 6.15
N GLN A 100 -8.33 -23.11 5.93
CA GLN A 100 -8.51 -24.53 6.20
C GLN A 100 -8.75 -24.83 7.68
N THR A 101 -8.03 -24.16 8.59
CA THR A 101 -8.11 -24.40 10.03
C THR A 101 -9.25 -23.64 10.71
N TYR A 102 -9.47 -22.38 10.33
CA TYR A 102 -10.36 -21.45 11.02
C TYR A 102 -11.56 -20.98 10.17
N SER A 103 -11.92 -21.72 9.11
CA SER A 103 -13.09 -21.38 8.27
C SER A 103 -14.37 -21.17 9.08
N SER A 104 -14.60 -21.98 10.11
CA SER A 104 -15.76 -21.85 11.00
C SER A 104 -15.80 -20.51 11.75
N GLU A 105 -14.65 -20.01 12.21
CA GLU A 105 -14.54 -18.71 12.90
C GLU A 105 -14.76 -17.53 11.95
N LEU A 106 -14.44 -17.73 10.66
CA LEU A 106 -14.74 -16.79 9.59
C LEU A 106 -16.18 -16.95 9.05
N ALA A 107 -17.06 -17.66 9.75
CA ALA A 107 -18.43 -17.98 9.31
C ALA A 107 -18.51 -18.65 7.93
N GLY A 108 -17.49 -19.44 7.57
CA GLY A 108 -17.38 -20.10 6.27
C GLY A 108 -17.20 -19.13 5.09
N LYS A 109 -16.87 -17.86 5.35
CA LYS A 109 -16.74 -16.85 4.30
C LYS A 109 -15.44 -17.02 3.53
N ARG A 110 -15.60 -17.17 2.21
CA ARG A 110 -14.46 -17.11 1.29
C ARG A 110 -13.90 -15.70 1.23
N PHE A 111 -12.58 -15.61 1.12
CA PHE A 111 -11.88 -14.35 1.01
C PHE A 111 -10.81 -14.39 -0.10
N ALA A 112 -10.37 -13.19 -0.51
CA ALA A 112 -9.25 -13.00 -1.42
C ALA A 112 -8.17 -12.17 -0.72
N TYR A 113 -6.91 -12.57 -0.86
CA TYR A 113 -5.75 -11.88 -0.27
C TYR A 113 -4.79 -11.45 -1.38
N ASP A 114 -4.37 -10.19 -1.38
CA ASP A 114 -3.49 -9.61 -2.41
C ASP A 114 -2.05 -10.18 -2.36
N GLY A 115 -1.64 -10.72 -1.21
CA GLY A 115 -0.27 -11.18 -0.95
C GLY A 115 0.53 -10.23 -0.07
N GLU A 116 -0.08 -9.15 0.42
CA GLU A 116 0.60 -8.12 1.22
C GLU A 116 -0.16 -7.74 2.48
N LYS A 117 -1.20 -6.90 2.37
CA LYS A 117 -1.88 -6.36 3.56
C LYS A 117 -3.39 -6.32 3.43
N SER A 118 -3.96 -6.65 2.26
CA SER A 118 -5.38 -6.44 2.01
C SER A 118 -6.08 -7.78 1.81
N LEU A 119 -7.09 -8.03 2.63
CA LEU A 119 -7.97 -9.18 2.53
C LEU A 119 -9.40 -8.70 2.27
N TYR A 120 -10.08 -9.35 1.32
CA TYR A 120 -11.40 -8.97 0.85
C TYR A 120 -12.39 -10.12 1.06
N THR A 121 -13.56 -9.83 1.61
CA THR A 121 -14.65 -10.81 1.80
C THR A 121 -15.94 -10.32 1.18
N VAL A 122 -16.83 -11.25 0.84
CA VAL A 122 -18.23 -10.94 0.51
C VAL A 122 -19.05 -10.94 1.80
N GLY A 123 -19.49 -9.76 2.20
CA GLY A 123 -20.11 -9.50 3.50
C GLY A 123 -19.13 -9.44 4.67
N PRO A 124 -19.59 -8.95 5.84
CA PRO A 124 -18.74 -8.73 7.00
C PRO A 124 -18.38 -10.05 7.70
N LEU A 125 -17.15 -10.15 8.19
CA LEU A 125 -16.77 -11.18 9.14
C LEU A 125 -17.49 -10.98 10.50
N PRO A 126 -17.66 -12.05 11.30
CA PRO A 126 -18.37 -11.99 12.59
C PRO A 126 -17.80 -10.99 13.61
N GLN A 127 -16.50 -10.70 13.53
CA GLN A 127 -15.79 -9.81 14.44
C GLN A 127 -15.03 -8.74 13.67
N LYS A 128 -14.70 -7.62 14.35
CA LYS A 128 -13.89 -6.53 13.78
C LYS A 128 -12.40 -6.83 13.80
N LYS A 129 -11.95 -7.71 14.70
CA LYS A 129 -10.55 -8.10 14.85
C LYS A 129 -10.49 -9.61 15.03
N PHE A 130 -9.54 -10.26 14.37
CA PHE A 130 -9.21 -11.66 14.60
C PHE A 130 -7.72 -11.81 14.81
N ASP A 131 -7.36 -12.66 15.77
CA ASP A 131 -5.97 -13.01 16.07
C ASP A 131 -5.84 -14.53 15.93
N PHE A 132 -5.03 -14.98 14.96
CA PHE A 132 -4.82 -16.39 14.66
C PHE A 132 -3.35 -16.78 14.85
N THR A 133 -3.12 -18.02 15.26
CA THR A 133 -1.78 -18.62 15.31
C THR A 133 -1.71 -19.78 14.33
N ILE A 134 -0.74 -19.75 13.42
CA ILE A 134 -0.54 -20.77 12.39
C ILE A 134 0.91 -21.22 12.38
N VAL A 135 1.11 -22.53 12.32
CA VAL A 135 2.43 -23.14 12.13
C VAL A 135 2.53 -23.62 10.70
N LEU A 136 3.51 -23.13 9.95
CA LEU A 136 3.77 -23.62 8.60
C LEU A 136 4.72 -24.81 8.67
N GLU A 137 4.30 -25.94 8.08
CA GLU A 137 5.01 -27.22 8.15
C GLU A 137 6.42 -27.15 7.53
N GLU A 138 6.61 -26.28 6.53
CA GLU A 138 7.89 -26.06 5.86
C GLU A 138 8.96 -25.40 6.75
N SER A 139 8.58 -24.80 7.89
CA SER A 139 9.54 -24.07 8.74
C SER A 139 9.36 -24.26 10.24
N PHE A 140 8.34 -25.01 10.69
CA PHE A 140 7.91 -25.18 12.09
C PHE A 140 7.75 -23.88 12.92
N ALA A 141 8.02 -22.72 12.31
CA ALA A 141 7.92 -21.41 12.93
C ALA A 141 6.45 -21.05 13.13
N LYS A 142 6.12 -20.65 14.35
CA LYS A 142 4.83 -20.05 14.67
C LYS A 142 4.75 -18.68 14.02
N ARG A 143 3.64 -18.45 13.31
CA ARG A 143 3.28 -17.17 12.72
C ARG A 143 1.97 -16.71 13.33
N TYR A 144 1.93 -15.45 13.71
CA TYR A 144 0.74 -14.78 14.19
C TYR A 144 0.15 -13.97 13.05
N ILE A 145 -1.14 -14.16 12.81
CA ILE A 145 -1.89 -13.43 11.79
C ILE A 145 -2.97 -12.63 12.50
N VAL A 146 -2.93 -11.32 12.32
CA VAL A 146 -3.93 -10.40 12.84
C VAL A 146 -4.72 -9.85 11.66
N LEU A 147 -6.03 -10.05 11.67
CA LEU A 147 -6.96 -9.40 10.77
C LEU A 147 -7.60 -8.23 11.51
N HIS A 148 -7.48 -7.04 10.96
CA HIS A 148 -8.11 -5.83 11.48
C HIS A 148 -9.07 -5.27 10.44
N PHE A 149 -10.32 -5.02 10.81
CA PHE A 149 -11.28 -4.39 9.91
C PHE A 149 -10.78 -2.99 9.51
N SER A 150 -10.75 -2.70 8.20
CA SER A 150 -10.23 -1.44 7.68
C SER A 150 -11.38 -0.52 7.32
N ASP A 151 -11.77 0.36 8.26
CA ASP A 151 -12.83 1.35 8.05
C ASP A 151 -12.48 2.39 6.96
N PHE A 152 -11.19 2.53 6.62
CA PHE A 152 -10.67 3.61 5.78
C PHE A 152 -11.08 3.54 4.31
N TRP A 153 -11.39 2.34 3.80
CA TRP A 153 -11.76 2.14 2.39
C TRP A 153 -13.25 2.38 2.10
N ILE A 154 -14.14 2.18 3.08
CA ILE A 154 -15.58 2.46 2.90
C ILE A 154 -15.81 3.96 2.66
N LEU A 155 -15.09 4.84 3.38
CA LEU A 155 -15.21 6.29 3.18
C LEU A 155 -14.76 6.74 1.78
N ASN A 156 -13.65 6.21 1.27
CA ASN A 156 -13.08 6.65 -0.01
C ASN A 156 -13.92 6.19 -1.22
N MET A 157 -14.60 5.04 -1.15
CA MET A 157 -15.52 4.63 -2.23
C MET A 157 -16.77 5.52 -2.31
N LEU A 158 -17.27 5.99 -1.17
CA LEU A 158 -18.38 6.95 -1.12
C LEU A 158 -17.97 8.35 -1.62
N GLU A 159 -16.74 8.79 -1.34
CA GLU A 159 -16.23 10.08 -1.85
C GLU A 159 -15.88 10.04 -3.34
N SER A 160 -15.48 8.88 -3.89
CA SER A 160 -15.16 8.75 -5.32
C SER A 160 -16.40 8.61 -6.23
N SER A 161 -17.62 8.69 -5.65
CA SER A 161 -18.90 8.57 -6.36
C SER A 161 -19.59 9.93 -6.62
N TYR A 162 -18.91 11.07 -6.41
CA TYR A 162 -19.42 12.41 -6.68
C TYR A 162 -18.56 13.19 -7.68
#